data_AF-A0A2A4EWT6-F1
#
_entry.id   AF-A0A2A4EWT6-F1
#
_cell.length_a   1.000
_cell.length_b   1.000
_cell.length_c   1.000
_cell.angle_alpha   90.00
_cell.angle_beta   90.00
_cell.angle_gamma   90.00
#
_symmetry.space_group_name_H-M   'P 1'
#
loop_
_entity.id
_entity.type
_entity.pdbx_description
1 polymer ?
#
loop_
_entity_poly.entity_id
_entity_poly.type
_entity_poly.pdbx_seq_one_letter_code
_entity_poly.pdbx_strand_id
1 'polypeptide(L)'
;MTHILITGCSSGFGYLAALGLARRGNRVFATMRDPERGAQLADVASREGLALTVHPLDVTDKASVDRAVAGIIELGGKIDVLVNNAGYALRGPIECISDEEAHRQFDTNVIGVLRLIRAVIPHMRARAAGTVINMSSLSGLVGIPYEGLYSASKHAVEALTDALRFELAGTGVRVLLIEPGAFETGFVGNTSEAANFRPEHPLWEEYQAFWVAAAGMTGGARSDPAAVVEAIHRAITDSAAPYRQLVGADAQHAVELKRSAGLEDTGPVIRETLQLP
;
A
#
# COMPACT_ATOMS: atom_id res chain seq x y z
N MET A 1 24.43 4.80 2.29
CA MET A 1 23.45 3.85 2.87
C MET A 1 22.21 4.64 3.28
N THR A 2 21.05 4.29 2.74
CA THR A 2 19.76 4.95 3.02
C THR A 2 19.00 4.18 4.09
N HIS A 3 18.35 4.89 5.03
CA HIS A 3 17.57 4.28 6.11
C HIS A 3 16.08 4.29 5.75
N ILE A 4 15.49 3.10 5.61
CA ILE A 4 14.14 2.91 5.06
C ILE A 4 13.25 2.24 6.11
N LEU A 5 12.20 2.93 6.54
CA LEU A 5 11.13 2.37 7.35
C LEU A 5 9.99 1.92 6.43
N ILE A 6 9.62 0.63 6.49
CA ILE A 6 8.52 0.06 5.69
C ILE A 6 7.51 -0.56 6.65
N THR A 7 6.24 -0.21 6.51
CA THR A 7 5.14 -0.80 7.29
C THR A 7 4.50 -2.00 6.58
N GLY A 8 4.04 -3.00 7.32
CA GLY A 8 3.32 -4.15 6.75
C GLY A 8 4.20 -5.13 5.98
N CYS A 9 5.37 -5.48 6.53
CA CYS A 9 6.36 -6.34 5.88
C CYS A 9 6.17 -7.85 6.09
N SER A 10 5.09 -8.28 6.72
CA SER A 10 4.83 -9.71 6.97
C SER A 10 4.47 -10.50 5.71
N SER A 11 4.02 -9.82 4.65
CA SER A 11 3.62 -10.44 3.38
C SER A 11 3.61 -9.40 2.25
N GLY A 12 3.27 -9.85 1.04
CA GLY A 12 2.96 -8.98 -0.09
C GLY A 12 4.11 -8.06 -0.52
N PHE A 13 3.76 -6.87 -1.01
CA PHE A 13 4.75 -5.88 -1.47
C PHE A 13 5.67 -5.40 -0.34
N GLY A 14 5.19 -5.29 0.89
CA GLY A 14 6.04 -4.89 2.03
C GLY A 14 7.19 -5.86 2.28
N TYR A 15 6.92 -7.17 2.21
CA TYR A 15 7.95 -8.22 2.33
C TYR A 15 8.96 -8.13 1.17
N LEU A 16 8.45 -8.06 -0.07
CA LEU A 16 9.29 -8.01 -1.28
C LEU A 16 10.15 -6.73 -1.33
N ALA A 17 9.57 -5.59 -0.99
CA ALA A 17 10.28 -4.31 -0.92
C ALA A 17 11.35 -4.34 0.17
N ALA A 18 11.05 -4.90 1.35
CA ALA A 18 12.03 -4.98 2.43
C ALA A 18 13.28 -5.76 2.01
N LEU A 19 13.13 -6.96 1.45
CA LEU A 19 14.26 -7.74 0.93
C LEU A 19 14.93 -7.06 -0.26
N GLY A 20 14.15 -6.63 -1.25
CA GLY A 20 14.67 -6.06 -2.49
C GLY A 20 15.46 -4.77 -2.27
N LEU A 21 15.05 -3.94 -1.32
CA LEU A 21 15.77 -2.73 -0.95
C LEU A 21 16.99 -3.03 -0.07
N ALA A 22 16.90 -3.99 0.85
CA ALA A 22 18.05 -4.38 1.67
C ALA A 22 19.17 -5.02 0.82
N ARG A 23 18.83 -5.85 -0.16
CA ARG A 23 19.77 -6.41 -1.15
C ARG A 23 20.50 -5.35 -1.98
N ARG A 24 19.93 -4.14 -2.07
CA ARG A 24 20.55 -2.97 -2.72
C ARG A 24 21.44 -2.15 -1.78
N GLY A 25 21.79 -2.68 -0.61
CA GLY A 25 22.69 -2.03 0.34
C GLY A 25 22.03 -0.95 1.21
N ASN A 26 20.70 -0.93 1.27
CA ASN A 26 19.96 -0.03 2.17
C ASN A 26 19.82 -0.67 3.56
N ARG A 27 19.70 0.17 4.59
CA ARG A 27 19.32 -0.29 5.93
C ARG A 27 17.81 -0.24 6.06
N VAL A 28 17.17 -1.40 6.17
CA VAL A 28 15.72 -1.55 6.18
C VAL A 28 15.22 -1.87 7.59
N PHE A 29 14.29 -1.06 8.07
CA PHE A 29 13.50 -1.30 9.26
C PHE A 29 12.13 -1.80 8.79
N ALA A 30 12.01 -3.13 8.70
CA ALA A 30 10.80 -3.80 8.26
C ALA A 30 9.86 -3.96 9.46
N THR A 31 8.63 -3.45 9.36
CA THR A 31 7.72 -3.44 10.51
C THR A 31 6.41 -4.15 10.24
N MET A 32 5.83 -4.69 11.30
CA MET A 32 4.58 -5.44 11.27
C MET A 32 3.97 -5.48 12.68
N ARG A 33 2.66 -5.71 12.77
CA ARG A 33 1.96 -5.79 14.05
C ARG A 33 2.52 -6.90 14.94
N ASP A 34 2.78 -8.06 14.31
CA ASP A 34 3.27 -9.27 14.95
C ASP A 34 4.62 -9.67 14.34
N PRO A 35 5.75 -9.40 15.02
CA PRO A 35 7.09 -9.75 14.55
C PRO A 35 7.32 -11.24 14.35
N GLU A 36 6.55 -12.13 14.99
CA GLU A 36 6.71 -13.59 14.81
C GLU A 36 6.41 -14.00 13.36
N ARG A 37 5.47 -13.31 12.72
CA ARG A 37 5.17 -13.47 11.28
C ARG A 37 6.32 -13.01 10.38
N GLY A 38 7.31 -12.32 10.93
CA GLY A 38 8.53 -11.88 10.25
C GLY A 38 9.69 -12.85 10.32
N ALA A 39 9.54 -14.03 10.93
CA ALA A 39 10.64 -15.00 11.11
C ALA A 39 11.32 -15.37 9.78
N GLN A 40 10.54 -15.62 8.72
CA GLN A 40 11.10 -15.89 7.39
C GLN A 40 11.87 -14.70 6.82
N LEU A 41 11.40 -13.47 7.05
CA LEU A 41 12.08 -12.26 6.59
C LEU A 41 13.42 -12.08 7.30
N ALA A 42 13.45 -12.32 8.61
CA ALA A 42 14.65 -12.28 9.43
C ALA A 42 15.66 -13.38 9.06
N ASP A 43 15.20 -14.61 8.80
CA ASP A 43 16.04 -15.73 8.35
C ASP A 43 16.74 -15.41 7.02
N VAL A 44 15.99 -14.95 6.02
CA VAL A 44 16.54 -14.55 4.72
C VAL A 44 17.57 -13.43 4.90
N ALA A 45 17.25 -12.41 5.69
CA ALA A 45 18.16 -11.30 5.96
C ALA A 45 19.46 -11.77 6.63
N SER A 46 19.38 -12.68 7.60
CA SER A 46 20.55 -13.25 8.27
C SER A 46 21.41 -14.07 7.33
N ARG A 47 20.79 -14.96 6.53
CA ARG A 47 21.49 -15.83 5.57
C ARG A 47 22.23 -15.03 4.49
N GLU A 48 21.64 -13.93 4.06
CA GLU A 48 22.21 -13.07 3.00
C GLU A 48 23.07 -11.92 3.56
N GLY A 49 23.20 -11.77 4.88
CA GLY A 49 23.97 -10.69 5.50
C GLY A 49 23.39 -9.29 5.24
N LEU A 50 22.06 -9.18 5.10
CA LEU A 50 21.38 -7.94 4.78
C LEU A 50 21.25 -7.03 5.99
N ALA A 51 21.35 -5.71 5.78
CA ALA A 51 21.08 -4.71 6.80
C ALA A 51 19.56 -4.52 7.02
N LEU A 52 18.84 -5.59 7.34
CA LEU A 52 17.40 -5.62 7.56
C LEU A 52 17.11 -6.05 8.99
N THR A 53 16.27 -5.28 9.69
CA THR A 53 15.79 -5.60 11.04
C THR A 53 14.27 -5.57 11.08
N VAL A 54 13.69 -6.50 11.84
CA VAL A 54 12.24 -6.60 12.05
C VAL A 54 11.86 -5.90 13.34
N HIS A 55 10.85 -5.02 13.31
CA HIS A 55 10.36 -4.28 14.48
C HIS A 55 8.84 -4.39 14.63
N PRO A 56 8.30 -4.44 15.86
CA PRO A 56 6.87 -4.34 16.09
C PRO A 56 6.38 -2.92 15.75
N LEU A 57 5.32 -2.84 14.94
CA LEU A 57 4.62 -1.59 14.67
C LEU A 57 3.18 -1.90 14.26
N ASP A 58 2.24 -1.44 15.07
CA ASP A 58 0.82 -1.42 14.73
C ASP A 58 0.40 -0.01 14.34
N VAL A 59 0.01 0.16 13.07
CA VAL A 59 -0.39 1.46 12.52
C VAL A 59 -1.70 1.98 13.12
N THR A 60 -2.49 1.13 13.77
CA THR A 60 -3.72 1.52 14.48
C THR A 60 -3.46 2.07 15.88
N ASP A 61 -2.31 1.71 16.49
CA ASP A 61 -1.92 2.18 17.82
C ASP A 61 -0.89 3.32 17.71
N LYS A 62 -1.31 4.53 18.13
CA LYS A 62 -0.42 5.70 18.16
C LYS A 62 0.83 5.46 19.00
N ALA A 63 0.70 4.82 20.16
CA ALA A 63 1.83 4.59 21.05
C ALA A 63 2.82 3.58 20.44
N SER A 64 2.32 2.58 19.72
CA SER A 64 3.13 1.66 18.92
C SER A 64 3.93 2.40 17.84
N VAL A 65 3.27 3.27 17.07
CA VAL A 65 3.93 4.12 16.06
C VAL A 65 5.01 5.01 16.68
N ASP A 66 4.69 5.74 17.75
CA ASP A 66 5.62 6.67 18.39
C ASP A 66 6.88 5.92 18.89
N ARG A 67 6.69 4.77 19.57
CA ARG A 67 7.80 3.95 20.07
C ARG A 67 8.68 3.41 18.95
N ALA A 68 8.07 2.88 17.89
CA ALA A 68 8.83 2.33 16.77
C ALA A 68 9.64 3.39 16.04
N VAL A 69 9.04 4.55 15.75
CA VAL A 69 9.74 5.66 15.07
C VAL A 69 10.87 6.21 15.95
N ALA A 70 10.62 6.43 17.24
CA ALA A 70 11.67 6.89 18.17
C ALA A 70 12.83 5.88 18.26
N GLY A 71 12.53 4.60 18.46
CA GLY A 71 13.54 3.54 18.54
C GLY A 71 14.36 3.38 17.26
N ILE A 72 13.74 3.51 16.08
CA ILE A 72 14.45 3.49 14.79
C ILE A 72 15.38 4.68 14.65
N ILE A 73 14.93 5.88 15.04
CA ILE A 73 15.77 7.09 15.02
C ILE A 73 16.93 6.96 16.01
N GLU A 74 16.73 6.36 17.19
CA GLU A 74 17.79 6.10 18.15
C GLU A 74 18.84 5.09 17.61
N LEU A 75 18.40 3.98 17.02
CA LEU A 75 19.27 2.93 16.47
C LEU A 75 19.98 3.31 15.17
N GLY A 76 19.36 4.18 14.38
CA GLY A 76 19.79 4.54 13.03
C GLY A 76 20.25 5.99 12.89
N GLY A 77 20.03 6.84 13.88
CA GLY A 77 20.22 8.30 13.79
C GLY A 77 19.25 9.03 12.86
N LYS A 78 18.56 8.31 11.96
CA LYS A 78 17.69 8.91 10.94
C LYS A 78 16.73 7.92 10.26
N ILE A 79 15.67 8.48 9.70
CA ILE A 79 14.78 7.85 8.71
C ILE A 79 14.84 8.68 7.43
N ASP A 80 15.42 8.13 6.37
CA ASP A 80 15.52 8.81 5.07
C ASP A 80 14.30 8.55 4.19
N VAL A 81 13.69 7.37 4.32
CA VAL A 81 12.52 6.96 3.54
C VAL A 81 11.48 6.34 4.45
N LEU A 82 10.24 6.79 4.33
CA LEU A 82 9.05 6.15 4.90
C LEU A 82 8.24 5.53 3.76
N VAL A 83 7.97 4.23 3.83
CA VAL A 83 7.06 3.52 2.93
C VAL A 83 5.82 3.10 3.73
N ASN A 84 4.73 3.82 3.54
CA ASN A 84 3.42 3.47 4.10
C ASN A 84 2.77 2.40 3.22
N ASN A 85 3.00 1.13 3.58
CA ASN A 85 2.52 -0.04 2.86
C ASN A 85 1.46 -0.84 3.64
N ALA A 86 1.44 -0.76 4.98
CA ALA A 86 0.46 -1.49 5.77
C ALA A 86 -0.98 -1.14 5.34
N GLY A 87 -1.77 -2.18 5.06
CA GLY A 87 -3.15 -2.06 4.66
C GLY A 87 -3.74 -3.43 4.32
N TYR A 88 -5.07 -3.49 4.26
CA TYR A 88 -5.81 -4.69 3.92
C TYR A 88 -7.09 -4.35 3.14
N ALA A 89 -7.63 -5.32 2.42
CA ALA A 89 -8.89 -5.18 1.69
C ALA A 89 -10.03 -5.88 2.44
N LEU A 90 -11.21 -5.26 2.43
CA LEU A 90 -12.46 -5.84 2.95
C LEU A 90 -13.40 -5.95 1.76
N ARG A 91 -13.89 -7.16 1.55
CA ARG A 91 -14.75 -7.50 0.42
C ARG A 91 -16.17 -7.76 0.87
N GLY A 92 -17.11 -7.28 0.09
CA GLY A 92 -18.54 -7.51 0.28
C GLY A 92 -19.37 -6.36 -0.27
N PRO A 93 -20.69 -6.58 -0.44
CA PRO A 93 -21.62 -5.50 -0.68
C PRO A 93 -21.52 -4.43 0.41
N ILE A 94 -21.64 -3.15 0.05
CA ILE A 94 -21.43 -2.04 0.98
C ILE A 94 -22.41 -2.10 2.16
N GLU A 95 -23.65 -2.50 1.89
CA GLU A 95 -24.72 -2.68 2.87
C GLU A 95 -24.47 -3.84 3.86
N CYS A 96 -23.50 -4.73 3.58
CA CYS A 96 -23.12 -5.81 4.48
C CYS A 96 -21.94 -5.46 5.41
N ILE A 97 -21.28 -4.32 5.19
CA ILE A 97 -20.13 -3.90 5.98
C ILE A 97 -20.60 -3.30 7.31
N SER A 98 -20.09 -3.82 8.44
CA SER A 98 -20.42 -3.24 9.75
C SER A 98 -19.65 -1.95 10.03
N ASP A 99 -20.15 -1.11 10.94
CA ASP A 99 -19.45 0.09 11.40
C ASP A 99 -18.06 -0.24 11.98
N GLU A 100 -17.93 -1.34 12.71
CA GLU A 100 -16.65 -1.80 13.26
C GLU A 100 -15.66 -2.19 12.16
N GLU A 101 -16.12 -2.85 11.10
CA GLU A 101 -15.29 -3.22 9.96
C GLU A 101 -14.88 -1.98 9.15
N ALA A 102 -15.82 -1.05 8.96
CA ALA A 102 -15.59 0.24 8.32
C ALA A 102 -14.51 1.03 9.05
N HIS A 103 -14.68 1.20 10.37
CA HIS A 103 -13.70 1.88 11.22
C HIS A 103 -12.33 1.19 11.17
N ARG A 104 -12.27 -0.14 11.28
CA ARG A 104 -10.99 -0.87 11.29
C ARG A 104 -10.22 -0.72 9.99
N GLN A 105 -10.91 -0.73 8.84
CA GLN A 105 -10.25 -0.58 7.55
C GLN A 105 -9.74 0.85 7.36
N PHE A 106 -10.56 1.85 7.67
CA PHE A 106 -10.11 3.25 7.60
C PHE A 106 -9.00 3.54 8.59
N ASP A 107 -9.07 3.00 9.81
CA ASP A 107 -8.05 3.20 10.83
C ASP A 107 -6.70 2.60 10.40
N THR A 108 -6.71 1.45 9.73
CA THR A 108 -5.49 0.83 9.21
C THR A 108 -4.98 1.55 7.95
N ASN A 109 -5.83 1.66 6.92
CA ASN A 109 -5.43 2.09 5.58
C ASN A 109 -5.23 3.61 5.45
N VAL A 110 -5.91 4.41 6.28
CA VAL A 110 -5.92 5.88 6.17
C VAL A 110 -5.34 6.53 7.42
N ILE A 111 -5.93 6.28 8.59
CA ILE A 111 -5.49 6.94 9.83
C ILE A 111 -4.09 6.44 10.22
N GLY A 112 -3.77 5.17 9.98
CA GLY A 112 -2.44 4.62 10.15
C GLY A 112 -1.37 5.36 9.32
N VAL A 113 -1.66 5.62 8.04
CA VAL A 113 -0.79 6.42 7.16
C VAL A 113 -0.59 7.82 7.76
N LEU A 114 -1.67 8.46 8.22
CA LEU A 114 -1.60 9.78 8.86
C LEU A 114 -0.78 9.75 10.17
N ARG A 115 -0.90 8.69 10.99
CA ARG A 115 -0.10 8.55 12.23
C ARG A 115 1.40 8.50 11.89
N LEU A 116 1.80 7.71 10.90
CA LEU A 116 3.20 7.58 10.48
C LEU A 116 3.75 8.87 9.88
N ILE A 117 2.97 9.53 9.02
CA ILE A 117 3.28 10.86 8.45
C ILE A 117 3.59 11.85 9.58
N ARG A 118 2.71 11.98 10.57
CA ARG A 118 2.91 12.91 11.70
C ARG A 118 4.12 12.56 12.56
N ALA A 119 4.42 11.27 12.72
CA ALA A 119 5.55 10.81 13.54
C ALA A 119 6.90 11.03 12.85
N VAL A 120 6.98 10.85 11.52
CA VAL A 120 8.25 10.84 10.78
C VAL A 120 8.60 12.20 10.17
N ILE A 121 7.61 12.95 9.67
CA ILE A 121 7.86 14.20 8.92
C ILE A 121 8.58 15.27 9.72
N PRO A 122 8.30 15.53 11.02
CA PRO A 122 9.06 16.52 11.79
C PRO A 122 10.56 16.26 11.77
N HIS A 123 10.96 14.99 11.86
CA HIS A 123 12.36 14.57 11.74
C HIS A 123 12.94 14.82 10.34
N MET A 124 12.19 14.50 9.28
CA MET A 124 12.63 14.77 7.89
C MET A 124 12.76 16.29 7.62
N ARG A 125 11.79 17.09 8.07
CA ARG A 125 11.79 18.55 7.93
C ARG A 125 12.97 19.19 8.63
N ALA A 126 13.31 18.76 9.85
CA ALA A 126 14.45 19.29 10.59
C ALA A 126 15.78 19.08 9.84
N ARG A 127 15.87 18.06 8.98
CA ARG A 127 17.05 17.76 8.16
C ARG A 127 16.96 18.32 6.74
N ALA A 128 15.84 18.95 6.37
CA ALA A 128 15.51 19.34 5.00
C ALA A 128 15.70 18.20 3.97
N ALA A 129 15.45 16.96 4.39
CA ALA A 129 15.70 15.77 3.59
C ALA A 129 14.85 14.59 4.03
N GLY A 130 14.20 13.95 3.05
CA GLY A 130 13.48 12.69 3.24
C GLY A 130 12.56 12.38 2.07
N THR A 131 12.07 11.15 2.02
CA THR A 131 11.09 10.69 1.03
C THR A 131 9.95 9.95 1.73
N VAL A 132 8.73 10.37 1.51
CA VAL A 132 7.51 9.65 1.91
C VAL A 132 6.92 8.99 0.66
N ILE A 133 6.70 7.67 0.74
CA ILE A 133 6.08 6.87 -0.31
C ILE A 133 4.81 6.27 0.28
N ASN A 134 3.66 6.63 -0.28
CA ASN A 134 2.38 6.03 0.08
C ASN A 134 2.00 4.96 -0.96
N MET A 135 1.65 3.77 -0.49
CA MET A 135 1.14 2.71 -1.35
C MET A 135 -0.38 2.86 -1.51
N SER A 136 -0.79 3.29 -2.69
CA SER A 136 -2.18 3.34 -3.13
C SER A 136 -2.57 2.00 -3.79
N SER A 137 -3.43 2.05 -4.81
CA SER A 137 -3.90 0.93 -5.62
C SER A 137 -4.62 1.47 -6.85
N LEU A 138 -4.84 0.61 -7.86
CA LEU A 138 -5.90 0.81 -8.84
C LEU A 138 -7.25 1.20 -8.17
N SER A 139 -7.60 0.60 -7.03
CA SER A 139 -8.80 0.95 -6.26
C SER A 139 -8.76 2.37 -5.65
N GLY A 140 -7.60 3.04 -5.66
CA GLY A 140 -7.48 4.46 -5.33
C GLY A 140 -7.90 5.39 -6.47
N LEU A 141 -8.09 4.84 -7.67
CA LEU A 141 -8.43 5.59 -8.87
C LEU A 141 -9.84 5.29 -9.36
N VAL A 142 -10.35 4.09 -9.10
CA VAL A 142 -11.69 3.66 -9.50
C VAL A 142 -12.35 2.83 -8.41
N GLY A 143 -13.68 2.87 -8.33
CA GLY A 143 -14.43 2.03 -7.40
C GLY A 143 -14.58 0.61 -7.95
N ILE A 144 -14.02 -0.38 -7.27
CA ILE A 144 -14.16 -1.79 -7.67
C ILE A 144 -15.39 -2.40 -6.97
N PRO A 145 -16.29 -3.08 -7.71
CA PRO A 145 -17.43 -3.79 -7.11
C PRO A 145 -16.98 -4.73 -5.99
N TYR A 146 -17.77 -4.75 -4.91
CA TYR A 146 -17.48 -5.51 -3.70
C TYR A 146 -16.18 -5.15 -2.97
N GLU A 147 -15.45 -4.11 -3.40
CA GLU A 147 -14.32 -3.50 -2.70
C GLU A 147 -14.59 -1.99 -2.47
N GLY A 148 -15.86 -1.60 -2.33
CA GLY A 148 -16.26 -0.19 -2.24
C GLY A 148 -15.58 0.57 -1.09
N LEU A 149 -15.59 0.00 0.12
CA LEU A 149 -14.91 0.58 1.28
C LEU A 149 -13.38 0.64 1.11
N TYR A 150 -12.80 -0.41 0.51
CA TYR A 150 -11.37 -0.45 0.25
C TYR A 150 -10.98 0.63 -0.77
N SER A 151 -11.75 0.76 -1.85
CA SER A 151 -11.58 1.80 -2.86
C SER A 151 -11.68 3.18 -2.24
N ALA A 152 -12.69 3.42 -1.39
CA ALA A 152 -12.83 4.68 -0.65
C ALA A 152 -11.60 4.97 0.23
N SER A 153 -11.06 3.97 0.93
CA SER A 153 -9.86 4.13 1.77
C SER A 153 -8.63 4.49 0.92
N LYS A 154 -8.48 3.94 -0.29
CA LYS A 154 -7.36 4.25 -1.19
C LYS A 154 -7.52 5.61 -1.86
N HIS A 155 -8.73 6.02 -2.22
CA HIS A 155 -9.01 7.40 -2.65
C HIS A 155 -8.68 8.42 -1.55
N ALA A 156 -8.93 8.09 -0.28
CA ALA A 156 -8.52 8.94 0.83
C ALA A 156 -6.99 9.08 0.93
N VAL A 157 -6.24 7.98 0.74
CA VAL A 157 -4.77 8.01 0.68
C VAL A 157 -4.26 8.87 -0.49
N GLU A 158 -4.88 8.78 -1.67
CA GLU A 158 -4.58 9.65 -2.82
C GLU A 158 -4.71 11.14 -2.44
N ALA A 159 -5.88 11.52 -1.92
CA ALA A 159 -6.17 12.90 -1.55
C ALA A 159 -5.23 13.43 -0.46
N LEU A 160 -4.96 12.62 0.57
CA LEU A 160 -3.99 12.96 1.62
C LEU A 160 -2.58 13.16 1.04
N THR A 161 -2.18 12.33 0.08
CA THR A 161 -0.85 12.41 -0.53
C THR A 161 -0.72 13.63 -1.43
N ASP A 162 -1.77 13.97 -2.19
CA ASP A 162 -1.83 15.17 -3.02
C ASP A 162 -1.64 16.42 -2.16
N ALA A 163 -2.43 16.57 -1.10
CA ALA A 163 -2.31 17.69 -0.16
C ALA A 163 -0.91 17.76 0.47
N LEU A 164 -0.42 16.63 1.00
CA LEU A 164 0.88 16.57 1.67
C LEU A 164 2.04 17.00 0.77
N ARG A 165 1.99 16.65 -0.52
CA ARG A 165 3.01 17.05 -1.49
C ARG A 165 3.11 18.57 -1.61
N PHE A 166 1.98 19.28 -1.63
CA PHE A 166 1.97 20.74 -1.68
C PHE A 166 2.46 21.35 -0.37
N GLU A 167 2.04 20.81 0.77
CA GLU A 167 2.47 21.29 2.09
C GLU A 167 3.97 21.15 2.34
N LEU A 168 4.60 20.11 1.76
CA LEU A 168 6.04 19.85 1.89
C LEU A 168 6.88 20.46 0.75
N ALA A 169 6.28 21.15 -0.21
CA ALA A 169 7.00 21.79 -1.29
C ALA A 169 8.07 22.78 -0.74
N GLY A 170 9.28 22.70 -1.26
CA GLY A 170 10.41 23.55 -0.84
C GLY A 170 11.06 23.16 0.51
N THR A 171 10.54 22.15 1.22
CA THR A 171 11.12 21.69 2.50
C THR A 171 12.28 20.71 2.33
N GLY A 172 12.53 20.22 1.11
CA GLY A 172 13.49 19.14 0.82
C GLY A 172 12.95 17.72 1.10
N VAL A 173 11.71 17.60 1.61
CA VAL A 173 11.01 16.32 1.75
C VAL A 173 10.18 16.03 0.50
N ARG A 174 10.43 14.87 -0.12
CA ARG A 174 9.72 14.41 -1.31
C ARG A 174 8.52 13.55 -0.90
N VAL A 175 7.44 13.66 -1.65
CA VAL A 175 6.24 12.84 -1.47
C VAL A 175 5.90 12.18 -2.80
N LEU A 176 5.78 10.86 -2.79
CA LEU A 176 5.48 10.03 -3.95
C LEU A 176 4.37 9.03 -3.63
N LEU A 177 3.72 8.58 -4.70
CA LEU A 177 2.57 7.71 -4.68
C LEU A 177 2.78 6.58 -5.67
N ILE A 178 2.58 5.35 -5.22
CA ILE A 178 2.70 4.16 -6.05
C ILE A 178 1.33 3.49 -6.09
N GLU A 179 0.86 3.18 -7.29
CA GLU A 179 -0.49 2.73 -7.59
C GLU A 179 -0.41 1.35 -8.29
N PRO A 180 -0.24 0.25 -7.54
CA PRO A 180 -0.23 -1.08 -8.14
C PRO A 180 -1.63 -1.51 -8.58
N GLY A 181 -1.68 -2.22 -9.70
CA GLY A 181 -2.81 -3.05 -10.10
C GLY A 181 -2.89 -4.38 -9.33
N ALA A 182 -3.48 -5.39 -9.96
CA ALA A 182 -3.57 -6.75 -9.46
C ALA A 182 -2.26 -7.51 -9.70
N PHE A 183 -1.65 -7.97 -8.60
CA PHE A 183 -0.45 -8.80 -8.63
C PHE A 183 -0.67 -10.06 -7.82
N GLU A 184 -0.10 -11.18 -8.29
CA GLU A 184 0.04 -12.36 -7.45
C GLU A 184 1.03 -12.08 -6.34
N THR A 185 0.47 -11.75 -5.17
CA THR A 185 1.22 -11.55 -3.95
C THR A 185 0.49 -12.24 -2.82
N GLY A 186 1.16 -12.43 -1.69
CA GLY A 186 0.49 -12.86 -0.45
C GLY A 186 -0.57 -11.87 0.07
N PHE A 187 -0.89 -10.80 -0.66
CA PHE A 187 -1.94 -9.83 -0.31
C PHE A 187 -3.34 -10.45 -0.26
N VAL A 188 -3.61 -11.54 -1.00
CA VAL A 188 -4.87 -12.30 -0.84
C VAL A 188 -5.05 -12.76 0.61
N GLY A 189 -3.96 -13.09 1.32
CA GLY A 189 -3.98 -13.41 2.75
C GLY A 189 -4.21 -12.21 3.67
N ASN A 190 -4.23 -10.99 3.13
CA ASN A 190 -4.63 -9.74 3.77
C ASN A 190 -5.97 -9.23 3.21
N THR A 191 -6.78 -10.10 2.64
CA THR A 191 -8.16 -9.81 2.26
C THR A 191 -9.10 -10.49 3.24
N SER A 192 -10.14 -9.79 3.68
CA SER A 192 -11.21 -10.34 4.52
C SER A 192 -12.56 -10.11 3.85
N GLU A 193 -13.53 -10.95 4.17
CA GLU A 193 -14.92 -10.76 3.72
C GLU A 193 -15.74 -10.13 4.84
N ALA A 194 -16.71 -9.30 4.47
CA ALA A 194 -17.60 -8.62 5.40
C ALA A 194 -18.35 -9.63 6.26
N ALA A 195 -18.33 -9.41 7.57
CA ALA A 195 -18.84 -10.35 8.55
C ALA A 195 -20.35 -10.53 8.48
N ASN A 196 -21.12 -9.68 7.80
CA ASN A 196 -22.55 -9.92 7.57
C ASN A 196 -22.86 -10.45 6.16
N PHE A 197 -21.85 -10.61 5.30
CA PHE A 197 -22.03 -11.19 3.97
C PHE A 197 -21.94 -12.72 4.06
N ARG A 198 -23.01 -13.40 3.66
CA ARG A 198 -23.20 -14.85 3.84
C ARG A 198 -23.76 -15.50 2.57
N PRO A 199 -23.61 -16.83 2.41
CA PRO A 199 -24.12 -17.55 1.24
C PRO A 199 -25.60 -17.35 0.91
N GLU A 200 -26.42 -17.02 1.90
CA GLU A 200 -27.86 -16.77 1.72
C GLU A 200 -28.17 -15.38 1.16
N HIS A 201 -27.19 -14.47 1.08
CA HIS A 201 -27.39 -13.13 0.56
C HIS A 201 -27.70 -13.16 -0.95
N PRO A 202 -28.67 -12.37 -1.46
CA PRO A 202 -29.04 -12.40 -2.88
C PRO A 202 -27.88 -12.13 -3.87
N LEU A 203 -26.86 -11.37 -3.44
CA LEU A 203 -25.69 -11.05 -4.26
C LEU A 203 -24.55 -12.09 -4.17
N TRP A 204 -24.72 -13.19 -3.43
CA TRP A 204 -23.62 -14.12 -3.17
C TRP A 204 -23.07 -14.79 -4.43
N GLU A 205 -23.95 -15.30 -5.30
CA GLU A 205 -23.53 -15.96 -6.55
C GLU A 205 -22.86 -14.97 -7.51
N GLU A 206 -23.41 -13.75 -7.63
CA GLU A 206 -22.84 -12.68 -8.47
C GLU A 206 -21.45 -12.23 -7.97
N TYR A 207 -21.28 -12.11 -6.65
CA TYR A 207 -19.99 -11.84 -6.02
C TYR A 207 -18.95 -12.92 -6.34
N GLN A 208 -19.33 -14.19 -6.21
CA GLN A 208 -18.41 -15.30 -6.50
C GLN A 208 -18.03 -15.31 -7.99
N ALA A 209 -19.01 -15.14 -8.88
CA ALA A 209 -18.76 -15.05 -10.31
C ALA A 209 -17.84 -13.88 -10.66
N PHE A 210 -18.03 -12.71 -10.04
CA PHE A 210 -17.17 -11.55 -10.21
C PHE A 210 -15.71 -11.86 -9.86
N TRP A 211 -15.44 -12.49 -8.71
CA TRP A 211 -14.05 -12.79 -8.32
C TRP A 211 -13.42 -13.92 -9.12
N VAL A 212 -14.20 -14.88 -9.59
CA VAL A 212 -13.72 -15.90 -10.55
C VAL A 212 -13.31 -15.25 -11.86
N ALA A 213 -14.15 -14.35 -12.41
CA ALA A 213 -13.82 -13.59 -13.62
C ALA A 213 -12.57 -12.73 -13.39
N ALA A 214 -12.53 -11.93 -12.31
CA ALA A 214 -11.41 -11.10 -11.91
C ALA A 214 -10.09 -11.90 -11.82
N ALA A 215 -10.11 -13.07 -11.19
CA ALA A 215 -8.95 -13.95 -11.06
C ALA A 215 -8.50 -14.52 -12.41
N GLY A 216 -9.44 -14.94 -13.26
CA GLY A 216 -9.15 -15.49 -14.60
C GLY A 216 -8.38 -14.52 -15.50
N MET A 217 -8.57 -13.21 -15.31
CA MET A 217 -7.94 -12.17 -16.15
C MET A 217 -6.57 -11.70 -15.66
N THR A 218 -6.25 -11.93 -14.38
CA THR A 218 -4.85 -11.86 -13.90
C THR A 218 -3.96 -12.94 -14.54
N GLY A 219 -4.54 -13.85 -15.32
CA GLY A 219 -3.87 -14.90 -16.11
C GLY A 219 -3.24 -14.43 -17.43
N GLY A 220 -3.49 -13.19 -17.89
CA GLY A 220 -2.76 -12.58 -19.01
C GLY A 220 -1.47 -11.93 -18.51
N ALA A 221 -0.30 -12.34 -19.03
CA ALA A 221 1.05 -11.87 -18.70
C ALA A 221 1.17 -11.29 -17.26
N ARG A 222 1.07 -12.18 -16.26
CA ARG A 222 1.18 -11.85 -14.82
C ARG A 222 2.27 -10.81 -14.60
N SER A 223 1.89 -9.62 -14.14
CA SER A 223 2.86 -8.57 -13.83
C SER A 223 3.72 -9.04 -12.65
N ASP A 224 5.04 -9.01 -12.82
CA ASP A 224 5.98 -9.42 -11.78
C ASP A 224 5.92 -8.43 -10.61
N PRO A 225 5.63 -8.87 -9.37
CA PRO A 225 5.67 -8.01 -8.18
C PRO A 225 7.00 -7.25 -7.99
N ALA A 226 8.10 -7.74 -8.60
CA ALA A 226 9.37 -7.01 -8.65
C ALA A 226 9.23 -5.62 -9.28
N ALA A 227 8.30 -5.42 -10.22
CA ALA A 227 8.04 -4.10 -10.80
C ALA A 227 7.63 -3.05 -9.76
N VAL A 228 6.90 -3.46 -8.72
CA VAL A 228 6.53 -2.57 -7.60
C VAL A 228 7.75 -2.24 -6.75
N VAL A 229 8.64 -3.22 -6.54
CA VAL A 229 9.92 -3.00 -5.83
C VAL A 229 10.80 -2.03 -6.63
N GLU A 230 10.86 -2.14 -7.95
CA GLU A 230 11.58 -1.19 -8.81
C GLU A 230 10.97 0.21 -8.76
N ALA A 231 9.64 0.34 -8.74
CA ALA A 231 8.97 1.64 -8.61
C ALA A 231 9.30 2.33 -7.27
N ILE A 232 9.34 1.56 -6.16
CA ILE A 232 9.77 2.04 -4.84
C ILE A 232 11.25 2.43 -4.90
N HIS A 233 12.11 1.60 -5.47
CA HIS A 233 13.53 1.88 -5.59
C HIS A 233 13.80 3.15 -6.43
N ARG A 234 13.09 3.32 -7.55
CA ARG A 234 13.15 4.52 -8.39
C ARG A 234 12.69 5.75 -7.62
N ALA A 235 11.58 5.67 -6.88
CA ALA A 235 11.11 6.78 -6.03
C ALA A 235 12.19 7.25 -5.03
N ILE A 236 13.01 6.32 -4.53
CA ILE A 236 14.09 6.61 -3.58
C ILE A 236 15.29 7.24 -4.29
N THR A 237 15.71 6.69 -5.43
CA THR A 237 17.03 6.97 -6.04
C THR A 237 17.02 8.00 -7.15
N ASP A 238 15.91 8.15 -7.87
CA ASP A 238 15.75 9.08 -8.97
C ASP A 238 15.03 10.34 -8.49
N SER A 239 15.70 11.48 -8.47
CA SER A 239 15.11 12.77 -8.07
C SER A 239 14.04 13.27 -9.05
N ALA A 240 14.08 12.79 -10.30
CA ALA A 240 13.10 13.07 -11.34
C ALA A 240 11.99 12.00 -11.42
N ALA A 241 11.95 11.04 -10.48
CA ALA A 241 10.89 10.05 -10.43
C ALA A 241 9.50 10.72 -10.45
N PRO A 242 8.56 10.24 -11.29
CA PRO A 242 7.21 10.76 -11.34
C PRO A 242 6.55 10.74 -9.96
N TYR A 243 5.73 11.75 -9.68
CA TYR A 243 4.94 11.80 -8.46
C TYR A 243 4.09 10.54 -8.25
N ARG A 244 3.31 10.20 -9.27
CA ARG A 244 2.46 9.02 -9.37
C ARG A 244 3.11 7.99 -10.27
N GLN A 245 3.17 6.75 -9.80
CA GLN A 245 3.70 5.62 -10.56
C GLN A 245 2.67 4.50 -10.60
N LEU A 246 1.99 4.37 -11.74
CA LEU A 246 1.12 3.24 -12.07
C LEU A 246 2.00 2.02 -12.36
N VAL A 247 1.76 0.92 -11.65
CA VAL A 247 2.52 -0.31 -11.81
C VAL A 247 1.57 -1.46 -12.12
N GLY A 248 1.77 -2.11 -13.27
CA GLY A 248 0.85 -3.11 -13.82
C GLY A 248 0.08 -2.58 -15.04
N ALA A 249 -0.10 -3.43 -16.05
CA ALA A 249 -0.77 -3.05 -17.30
C ALA A 249 -2.25 -2.70 -17.08
N ASP A 250 -2.89 -3.37 -16.13
CA ASP A 250 -4.27 -3.12 -15.70
C ASP A 250 -4.43 -1.73 -15.06
N ALA A 251 -3.51 -1.32 -14.18
CA ALA A 251 -3.53 0.02 -13.58
C ALA A 251 -3.36 1.12 -14.64
N GLN A 252 -2.50 0.89 -15.64
CA GLN A 252 -2.30 1.81 -16.76
C GLN A 252 -3.55 1.91 -17.63
N HIS A 253 -4.11 0.76 -18.02
CA HIS A 253 -5.29 0.68 -18.87
C HIS A 253 -6.52 1.33 -18.20
N ALA A 254 -6.73 1.10 -16.91
CA ALA A 254 -7.83 1.71 -16.18
C ALA A 254 -7.80 3.23 -16.18
N VAL A 255 -6.60 3.81 -16.06
CA VAL A 255 -6.42 5.27 -16.09
C VAL A 255 -6.67 5.82 -17.49
N GLU A 256 -6.24 5.12 -18.54
CA GLU A 256 -6.51 5.51 -19.92
C GLU A 256 -8.01 5.55 -20.20
N LEU A 257 -8.73 4.50 -19.80
CA LEU A 257 -10.18 4.42 -19.92
C LEU A 257 -10.89 5.49 -19.08
N LYS A 258 -10.44 5.73 -17.84
CA LYS A 258 -11.01 6.79 -17.01
C LYS A 258 -10.85 8.17 -17.63
N ARG A 259 -9.70 8.43 -18.27
CA ARG A 259 -9.44 9.71 -18.96
C ARG A 259 -10.33 9.88 -20.19
N SER A 260 -10.61 8.82 -20.93
CA SER A 260 -11.46 8.89 -22.12
C SER A 260 -12.95 8.97 -21.78
N ALA A 261 -13.40 8.32 -20.70
CA ALA A 261 -14.81 8.29 -20.27
C ALA A 261 -15.28 9.58 -19.58
N GLY A 262 -14.36 10.41 -19.04
CA GLY A 262 -14.73 11.61 -18.28
C GLY A 262 -15.27 11.30 -16.87
N LEU A 263 -16.03 12.23 -16.30
CA LEU A 263 -16.59 12.10 -14.93
C LEU A 263 -18.01 11.50 -14.88
N GLU A 264 -18.63 11.25 -16.03
CA GLU A 264 -20.08 10.94 -16.08
C GLU A 264 -20.40 9.47 -15.76
N ASP A 265 -19.56 8.52 -16.15
CA ASP A 265 -19.76 7.09 -15.82
C ASP A 265 -18.43 6.32 -15.78
N THR A 266 -18.02 5.88 -14.58
CA THR A 266 -16.85 5.01 -14.40
C THR A 266 -17.19 3.51 -14.52
N GLY A 267 -18.46 3.16 -14.69
CA GLY A 267 -18.92 1.78 -14.87
C GLY A 267 -18.32 1.10 -16.10
N PRO A 268 -18.30 1.73 -17.29
CA PRO A 268 -17.62 1.20 -18.48
C PRO A 268 -16.11 1.03 -18.27
N VAL A 269 -15.47 1.97 -17.57
CA VAL A 269 -14.04 1.90 -17.24
C VAL A 269 -13.74 0.63 -16.46
N ILE A 270 -14.51 0.37 -15.41
CA ILE A 270 -14.36 -0.83 -14.58
C ILE A 270 -14.67 -2.09 -15.39
N ARG A 271 -15.78 -2.10 -16.15
CA ARG A 271 -16.17 -3.27 -16.95
C ARG A 271 -15.12 -3.61 -17.99
N GLU A 272 -14.54 -2.64 -18.69
CA GLU A 272 -13.52 -2.89 -19.69
C GLU A 272 -12.16 -3.24 -19.05
N THR A 273 -11.74 -2.51 -18.01
CA THR A 273 -10.49 -2.79 -17.27
C THR A 273 -10.48 -4.19 -16.69
N LEU A 274 -11.59 -4.58 -16.07
CA LEU A 274 -11.79 -5.88 -15.45
C LEU A 274 -12.52 -6.85 -16.40
N GLN A 275 -12.57 -6.60 -17.71
CA GLN A 275 -13.27 -7.39 -18.75
C GLN A 275 -14.56 -8.11 -18.27
N LEU A 276 -15.40 -7.40 -17.52
CA LEU A 276 -16.67 -7.87 -16.99
C LEU A 276 -17.75 -7.80 -18.09
N PRO A 277 -18.77 -8.66 -18.05
CA PRO A 277 -19.89 -8.61 -18.99
C PRO A 277 -20.71 -7.31 -18.92
#